data_AF-A0AAU5WL94-F1
#
_entry.id   AF-A0AAU5WL94-F1
#
_cell.length_a   1.000
_cell.length_b   1.000
_cell.length_c   1.000
_cell.angle_alpha   90.00
_cell.angle_beta   90.00
_cell.angle_gamma   90.00
#
_symmetry.space_group_name_H-M   'P 1'
#
loop_
_entity.id
_entity.type
_entity.pdbx_description
1 polymer ?
#
loop_
_entity_poly.entity_id
_entity_poly.type
_entity_poly.pdbx_seq_one_letter_code
_entity_poly.pdbx_strand_id
1 'polypeptide(L)'
;MTGGPELYGFPPPGMLPDLRWLGPDYVSVLVYDLTRGLLRQDAGTAVLGVRCVGDPDLRASVDPSGVIRAHDAHFPLQVFLRDGAGRPWRLRGRWTYSGRGLGTPAASITHHWRLQAAEGG
;
A
#
# COMPACT_ATOMS: atom_id res chain seq x y z
N MET A 1 -24.15 4.02 -6.16
CA MET A 1 -23.26 3.05 -5.47
C MET A 1 -21.93 3.71 -5.26
N THR A 2 -21.54 3.97 -4.02
CA THR A 2 -20.24 4.56 -3.67
C THR A 2 -19.15 3.49 -3.88
N GLY A 3 -18.77 3.27 -5.14
CA GLY A 3 -18.06 2.08 -5.64
C GLY A 3 -16.54 2.21 -5.59
N GLY A 4 -15.97 2.13 -4.38
CA GLY A 4 -14.54 1.86 -4.20
C GLY A 4 -14.22 0.37 -4.34
N PRO A 5 -12.93 -0.01 -4.45
CA PRO A 5 -12.52 -1.40 -4.47
C PRO A 5 -12.88 -2.09 -3.14
N GLU A 6 -13.21 -3.38 -3.20
CA GLU A 6 -13.44 -4.19 -2.01
C GLU A 6 -12.13 -4.41 -1.23
N LEU A 7 -12.14 -4.17 0.07
CA LEU A 7 -10.95 -4.24 0.93
C LEU A 7 -11.06 -5.40 1.91
N TYR A 8 -10.03 -6.25 1.96
CA TYR A 8 -10.02 -7.43 2.84
C TYR A 8 -8.67 -7.67 3.51
N GLY A 9 -8.71 -8.15 4.76
CA GLY A 9 -7.53 -8.65 5.47
C GLY A 9 -6.57 -7.58 5.99
N PHE A 10 -6.90 -6.29 5.86
CA PHE A 10 -6.09 -5.21 6.44
C PHE A 10 -6.26 -5.16 7.97
N PRO A 11 -5.17 -5.07 8.74
CA PRO A 11 -5.26 -4.79 10.17
C PRO A 11 -5.96 -3.44 10.42
N PRO A 12 -6.73 -3.30 11.51
CA PRO A 12 -7.28 -1.99 11.87
C PRO A 12 -6.13 -1.04 12.29
N PRO A 13 -6.22 0.28 12.01
CA PRO A 13 -5.17 1.25 12.36
C PRO A 13 -4.72 1.21 13.83
N GLY A 14 -5.64 0.89 14.75
CA GLY A 14 -5.33 0.76 16.18
C GLY A 14 -4.37 -0.39 16.53
N MET A 15 -4.26 -1.41 15.66
CA MET A 15 -3.32 -2.53 15.84
C MET A 15 -1.92 -2.24 15.28
N LEU A 16 -1.77 -1.16 14.48
CA LEU A 16 -0.50 -0.77 13.86
C LEU A 16 -0.18 0.70 14.21
N PRO A 17 0.08 1.03 15.48
CA PRO A 17 0.37 2.41 15.91
C PRO A 17 1.61 2.99 15.22
N ASP A 18 2.52 2.11 14.77
CA ASP A 18 3.74 2.48 14.06
C ASP A 18 3.47 3.00 12.63
N LEU A 19 2.23 2.94 12.14
CA LEU A 19 1.81 3.49 10.84
C LEU A 19 1.21 4.90 10.90
N ARG A 20 1.16 5.54 12.09
CA ARG A 20 0.57 6.89 12.23
C ARG A 20 1.19 7.94 11.30
N TRP A 21 2.43 7.75 10.86
CA TRP A 21 3.10 8.63 9.90
C TRP A 21 2.53 8.55 8.47
N LEU A 22 1.77 7.50 8.14
CA LEU A 22 0.97 7.41 6.91
C LEU A 22 -0.41 8.08 7.04
N GLY A 23 -0.77 8.52 8.24
CA GLY A 23 -2.06 9.13 8.55
C GLY A 23 -2.99 8.19 9.34
N PRO A 24 -4.18 8.71 9.73
CA PRO A 24 -5.12 7.99 10.59
C PRO A 24 -5.84 6.83 9.89
N ASP A 25 -5.90 6.85 8.56
CA ASP A 25 -6.46 5.80 7.71
C ASP A 25 -5.46 5.42 6.62
N TYR A 26 -4.45 4.65 7.02
CA TYR A 26 -3.39 4.20 6.12
C TYR A 26 -3.94 3.32 4.99
N VAL A 27 -5.08 2.64 5.20
CA VAL A 27 -5.66 1.73 4.20
C VAL A 27 -6.19 2.54 3.02
N SER A 28 -6.93 3.61 3.29
CA SER A 28 -7.40 4.53 2.24
C SER A 28 -6.23 5.15 1.46
N VAL A 29 -5.15 5.55 2.14
CA VAL A 29 -3.94 6.09 1.49
C VAL A 29 -3.28 5.05 0.57
N LEU A 30 -3.11 3.82 1.07
CA LEU A 30 -2.56 2.69 0.31
C LEU A 30 -3.36 2.40 -0.95
N VAL A 31 -4.68 2.29 -0.81
CA VAL A 31 -5.57 1.97 -1.94
C VAL A 31 -5.55 3.09 -2.97
N TYR A 32 -5.54 4.35 -2.52
CA TYR A 32 -5.46 5.51 -3.39
C TYR A 32 -4.14 5.53 -4.19
N ASP A 33 -3.00 5.39 -3.53
CA ASP A 33 -1.68 5.43 -4.17
C ASP A 33 -1.50 4.24 -5.14
N LEU A 34 -1.92 3.04 -4.74
CA LEU A 34 -1.91 1.85 -5.58
C LEU A 34 -2.75 2.05 -6.83
N THR A 35 -3.99 2.52 -6.66
CA THR A 35 -4.93 2.76 -7.78
C THR A 35 -4.36 3.79 -8.75
N ARG A 36 -3.83 4.90 -8.23
CA ARG A 36 -3.14 5.93 -9.05
C ARG A 36 -1.92 5.36 -9.77
N GLY A 37 -1.16 4.47 -9.13
CA GLY A 37 -0.02 3.78 -9.73
C GLY A 37 -0.45 2.93 -10.94
N LEU A 38 -1.49 2.12 -10.77
CA LEU A 38 -2.01 1.25 -11.82
C LEU A 38 -2.63 2.05 -12.98
N LEU A 39 -3.40 3.09 -12.68
CA LEU A 39 -4.00 3.98 -13.69
C LEU A 39 -2.94 4.71 -14.55
N ARG A 40 -1.75 4.97 -14.01
CA ARG A 40 -0.63 5.52 -14.80
C ARG A 40 -0.05 4.51 -15.80
N GLN A 41 -0.20 3.22 -15.54
CA GLN A 41 0.28 2.15 -16.42
C GLN A 41 -0.76 1.82 -17.50
N ASP A 42 -2.04 1.76 -17.11
CA ASP A 42 -3.18 1.59 -18.01
C ASP A 42 -4.38 2.38 -17.46
N ALA A 43 -4.75 3.45 -18.18
CA ALA A 43 -5.82 4.36 -17.79
C ALA A 43 -7.22 3.70 -17.80
N GLY A 44 -7.38 2.56 -18.49
CA GLY A 44 -8.61 1.77 -18.48
C GLY A 44 -8.71 0.81 -17.30
N THR A 45 -7.69 0.75 -16.43
CA THR A 45 -7.69 -0.15 -15.28
C THR A 45 -8.80 0.17 -14.30
N ALA A 46 -9.61 -0.84 -13.97
CA ALA A 46 -10.57 -0.81 -12.87
C ALA A 46 -10.09 -1.73 -11.75
N VAL A 47 -9.71 -1.17 -10.60
CA VAL A 47 -9.39 -1.96 -9.39
C VAL A 47 -10.70 -2.44 -8.78
N LEU A 48 -10.87 -3.75 -8.69
CA LEU A 48 -12.07 -4.40 -8.16
C LEU A 48 -11.94 -4.70 -6.67
N GLY A 49 -10.76 -5.11 -6.23
CA GLY A 49 -10.51 -5.42 -4.83
C GLY A 49 -9.04 -5.50 -4.48
N VAL A 50 -8.75 -5.23 -3.21
CA VAL A 50 -7.40 -5.30 -2.64
C VAL A 50 -7.46 -6.12 -1.36
N ARG A 51 -6.65 -7.17 -1.30
CA ARG A 51 -6.53 -8.04 -0.13
C ARG A 51 -5.12 -7.97 0.43
N CYS A 52 -4.98 -7.68 1.72
CA CYS A 52 -3.75 -7.96 2.45
C CYS A 52 -3.73 -9.46 2.77
N VAL A 53 -2.73 -10.18 2.25
CA VAL A 53 -2.68 -11.67 2.33
C VAL A 53 -1.91 -12.18 3.55
N GLY A 54 -1.39 -11.28 4.38
CA GLY A 54 -0.70 -11.59 5.63
C GLY A 54 -0.43 -10.32 6.43
N ASP A 55 0.25 -10.48 7.57
CA ASP A 55 0.60 -9.36 8.42
C ASP A 55 1.62 -8.44 7.74
N PRO A 56 1.43 -7.11 7.84
CA PRO A 56 2.42 -6.17 7.36
C PRO A 56 3.75 -6.31 8.12
N ASP A 57 4.86 -6.29 7.39
CA ASP A 57 6.21 -6.25 7.98
C ASP A 57 6.63 -4.79 8.18
N LEU A 58 6.79 -4.41 9.45
CA LEU A 58 7.10 -3.06 9.90
C LEU A 58 8.54 -3.02 10.42
N ARG A 59 9.34 -2.11 9.87
CA ARG A 59 10.75 -1.96 10.26
C ARG A 59 11.05 -0.50 10.56
N ALA A 60 11.27 -0.20 11.83
CA ALA A 60 11.68 1.12 12.27
C ALA A 60 13.20 1.19 12.48
N SER A 61 13.79 2.33 12.12
CA SER A 61 15.14 2.70 12.53
C SER A 61 15.08 3.96 13.39
N VAL A 62 15.71 3.88 14.55
CA VAL A 62 15.81 4.97 15.50
C VAL A 62 17.13 5.73 15.33
N ASP A 63 17.12 7.01 15.66
CA ASP A 63 18.35 7.78 15.85
C ASP A 63 19.02 7.46 17.21
N PRO A 64 20.22 8.00 17.50
CA PRO A 64 20.89 7.77 18.78
C PRO A 64 20.09 8.23 20.02
N SER A 65 19.07 9.08 19.86
CA SER A 65 18.17 9.50 20.94
C SER A 65 16.96 8.57 21.12
N GLY A 66 16.89 7.48 20.35
CA GLY A 66 15.80 6.50 20.40
C GLY A 66 14.55 6.93 19.64
N VAL A 67 14.61 8.02 18.87
CA VAL A 67 13.45 8.52 18.10
C VAL A 67 13.40 7.83 16.74
N ILE A 68 12.24 7.29 16.36
CA ILE A 68 12.03 6.70 15.03
C ILE A 68 12.20 7.79 13.96
N ARG A 69 13.22 7.64 13.11
CA ARG A 69 13.51 8.57 12.00
C ARG A 69 13.31 7.95 10.63
N ALA A 70 13.37 6.64 10.53
CA ALA A 70 13.01 5.92 9.33
C ALA A 70 12.06 4.79 9.67
N HIS A 71 11.11 4.54 8.78
CA HIS A 71 10.17 3.45 8.93
C HIS A 71 9.83 2.88 7.55
N ASP A 72 10.00 1.57 7.39
CA ASP A 72 9.54 0.83 6.23
C ASP A 72 8.30 0.00 6.62
N ALA A 73 7.27 0.06 5.79
CA ALA A 73 6.04 -0.70 5.96
C ALA A 73 5.77 -1.52 4.70
N HIS A 74 5.76 -2.83 4.84
CA HIS A 74 5.59 -3.78 3.75
C HIS A 74 4.24 -4.48 3.86
N PHE A 75 3.40 -4.31 2.86
CA PHE A 75 2.09 -4.96 2.77
C PHE A 75 2.14 -6.05 1.70
N PRO A 76 1.99 -7.33 2.07
CA PRO A 76 1.80 -8.38 1.08
C PRO A 76 0.37 -8.28 0.54
N LEU A 77 0.22 -7.95 -0.74
CA LEU A 77 -1.07 -7.70 -1.35
C LEU A 77 -1.40 -8.71 -2.46
N GLN A 78 -2.70 -8.95 -2.58
CA GLN A 78 -3.35 -9.49 -3.76
C GLN A 78 -4.32 -8.44 -4.29
N VAL A 79 -4.20 -8.08 -5.57
CA VAL A 79 -4.99 -7.04 -6.22
C VAL A 79 -5.79 -7.69 -7.34
N PHE A 80 -7.09 -7.48 -7.33
CA PHE A 80 -8.01 -7.91 -8.37
C PHE A 80 -8.37 -6.70 -9.21
N LEU A 81 -8.15 -6.79 -10.52
CA LEU A 81 -8.44 -5.70 -11.44
C LEU A 81 -9.00 -6.20 -12.76
N ARG A 82 -9.61 -5.28 -13.51
CA ARG A 82 -9.84 -5.42 -14.95
C ARG A 82 -8.95 -4.41 -15.66
N ASP A 83 -8.26 -4.85 -16.71
CA ASP A 83 -7.50 -3.95 -17.56
C ASP A 83 -8.42 -3.13 -18.49
N GLY A 84 -7.85 -2.22 -19.28
CA GLY A 84 -8.61 -1.39 -20.22
C GLY A 84 -9.31 -2.17 -21.34
N ALA A 85 -8.95 -3.43 -21.55
CA ALA A 85 -9.66 -4.34 -22.46
C ALA A 85 -10.76 -5.16 -21.76
N GLY A 86 -10.96 -4.97 -20.46
CA GLY A 86 -11.94 -5.67 -19.64
C GLY A 86 -11.49 -7.06 -19.18
N ARG A 87 -10.23 -7.46 -19.43
CA ARG A 87 -9.72 -8.76 -19.02
C ARG A 87 -9.45 -8.77 -17.51
N PRO A 88 -9.88 -9.81 -16.79
CA PRO A 88 -9.64 -9.91 -15.37
C PRO A 88 -8.19 -10.32 -15.08
N TRP A 89 -7.60 -9.67 -14.08
CA TRP A 89 -6.26 -9.98 -13.59
C TRP A 89 -6.25 -10.11 -12.07
N ARG A 90 -5.39 -11.01 -11.62
CA ARG A 90 -5.03 -11.21 -10.23
C ARG A 90 -3.54 -10.98 -10.06
N LEU A 91 -3.18 -9.86 -9.46
CA LEU A 91 -1.79 -9.51 -9.16
C LEU A 91 -1.47 -9.93 -7.73
N ARG A 92 -0.30 -10.52 -7.52
CA ARG A 92 0.28 -10.77 -6.20
C ARG A 92 1.59 -10.03 -6.11
N GLY A 93 1.84 -9.38 -4.98
CA GLY A 93 3.07 -8.64 -4.79
C GLY A 93 3.16 -7.98 -3.43
N ARG A 94 4.07 -7.02 -3.34
CA ARG A 94 4.34 -6.28 -2.12
C ARG A 94 4.27 -4.78 -2.38
N TRP A 95 3.44 -4.10 -1.60
CA TRP A 95 3.42 -2.65 -1.54
C TRP A 95 4.32 -2.19 -0.40
N THR A 96 5.18 -1.21 -0.66
CA THR A 96 6.13 -0.69 0.32
C THR A 96 5.91 0.80 0.49
N TYR A 97 5.82 1.24 1.74
CA TYR A 97 6.05 2.64 2.11
C TYR A 97 7.39 2.77 2.82
N SER A 98 8.11 3.84 2.52
CA SER A 98 9.38 4.20 3.16
C SER A 98 9.34 5.64 3.63
N GLY A 99 9.19 5.82 4.94
CA GLY A 99 9.29 7.10 5.63
C GLY A 99 10.74 7.37 6.02
N ARG A 100 11.24 8.58 5.75
CA ARG A 100 12.60 9.02 6.10
C ARG A 100 12.56 10.42 6.69
N GLY A 101 13.43 10.70 7.66
CA GLY A 101 13.44 11.98 8.38
C GLY A 101 12.14 12.25 9.15
N LEU A 102 11.44 11.19 9.59
CA LEU A 102 10.15 11.32 10.26
C LEU A 102 10.26 12.21 11.52
N GLY A 103 9.25 13.05 11.73
CA GLY A 103 9.26 14.03 12.82
C GLY A 103 10.25 15.18 12.63
N THR A 104 10.69 15.46 11.40
CA THR A 104 11.53 16.62 11.04
C THR A 104 10.94 17.37 9.85
N PRO A 105 11.35 18.63 9.58
CA PRO A 105 10.95 19.36 8.37
C PRO A 105 11.40 18.69 7.06
N ALA A 106 12.41 17.81 7.11
CA ALA A 106 12.90 17.06 5.95
C ALA A 106 12.20 15.71 5.76
N ALA A 107 11.07 15.49 6.44
CA ALA A 107 10.32 14.24 6.34
C ALA A 107 9.89 13.97 4.89
N SER A 108 10.12 12.75 4.44
CA SER A 108 9.71 12.28 3.12
C SER A 108 9.10 10.89 3.22
N ILE A 109 8.11 10.65 2.38
CA ILE A 109 7.44 9.36 2.25
C ILE A 109 7.51 8.99 0.77
N THR A 110 8.10 7.82 0.49
CA THR A 110 8.07 7.22 -0.85
C THR A 110 7.32 5.91 -0.79
N HIS A 111 6.78 5.48 -1.94
CA HIS A 111 6.11 4.20 -2.06
C HIS A 111 6.42 3.52 -3.39
N HIS A 112 6.35 2.20 -3.41
CA HIS A 112 6.49 1.42 -4.64
C HIS A 112 5.79 0.07 -4.56
N TRP A 113 5.40 -0.43 -5.72
CA TRP A 113 4.91 -1.79 -5.91
C TRP A 113 6.02 -2.71 -6.40
N ARG A 114 6.08 -3.93 -5.86
CA ARG A 114 6.86 -5.03 -6.40
C ARG A 114 5.91 -6.17 -6.77
N LEU A 115 5.69 -6.37 -8.07
CA LEU A 115 4.94 -7.51 -8.58
C LEU A 115 5.73 -8.80 -8.34
N GLN A 116 5.04 -9.85 -7.89
CA GLN A 116 5.59 -11.19 -7.70
C GLN A 116 4.98 -12.19 -8.68
N ALA A 117 3.66 -12.10 -8.90
CA ALA A 117 2.96 -12.93 -9.87
C ALA A 117 1.78 -12.15 -10.46
N ALA A 118 1.47 -12.44 -11.72
CA ALA A 118 0.27 -11.98 -12.40
C ALA A 118 -0.40 -13.18 -13.06
N GLU A 119 -1.70 -13.32 -12.83
CA GLU A 119 -2.50 -14.42 -13.36
C GLU A 119 -3.77 -13.84 -13.97
N GLY A 120 -4.17 -14.36 -15.13
CA GLY A 120 -5.26 -13.80 -15.94
C GLY A 120 -4.79 -13.45 -17.35
N GLY A 121 -5.67 -12.78 -18.10
CA GLY A 121 -5.51 -12.49 -19.52
C GLY A 121 -6.52 -13.23 -20.39
#